data_AF-A0A2V7LEW9-F1
#
_entry.id   AF-A0A2V7LEW9-F1
#
_cell.length_a   1.000
_cell.length_b   1.000
_cell.length_c   1.000
_cell.angle_alpha   90.00
_cell.angle_beta   90.00
_cell.angle_gamma   90.00
#
_symmetry.space_group_name_H-M   'P 1'
#
loop_
_entity.id
_entity.type
_entity.pdbx_description
1 polymer ?
#
loop_
_entity_poly.entity_id
_entity_poly.type
_entity_poly.pdbx_seq_one_letter_code
_entity_poly.pdbx_strand_id
1 'polypeptide(L)'
;MIQRVAFVRGWSSTNDTIYVPPDTTYFARQTLRPLSWSLTGDRIHVVRQFTPDSVHEAVDITGPHPRSWHSSAKLPGAADDPLVVRWARFDVPLLLQALPLARGWQGSVYSVGLIGRVPGASPFPPLDFRVVGNERIDVPAGRFDCWRVEMRIGDETVMTLWASKDRGWLIKTKQGKPDWQAESTLISATPPAP
;
A
#
# COMPACT_ATOMS: atom_id res chain seq x y z
N MET A 1 -14.52 -4.59 17.60
CA MET A 1 -15.21 -5.06 16.38
C MET A 1 -14.22 -4.92 15.22
N ILE A 2 -13.69 -6.02 14.71
CA ILE A 2 -12.65 -6.06 13.66
C ILE A 2 -13.37 -6.03 12.31
N GLN A 3 -13.12 -5.04 11.45
CA GLN A 3 -13.62 -5.07 10.08
C GLN A 3 -12.65 -5.89 9.22
N ARG A 4 -13.11 -7.03 8.72
CA ARG A 4 -12.43 -7.82 7.70
C ARG A 4 -12.77 -7.20 6.35
N VAL A 5 -11.78 -6.65 5.66
CA VAL A 5 -11.95 -6.12 4.32
C VAL A 5 -11.21 -7.07 3.36
N ALA A 6 -11.96 -7.94 2.69
CA ALA A 6 -11.43 -8.84 1.67
C ALA A 6 -11.91 -8.35 0.30
N PHE A 7 -11.02 -7.77 -0.51
CA PHE A 7 -11.34 -7.37 -1.87
C PHE A 7 -10.82 -8.43 -2.85
N VAL A 8 -11.74 -9.22 -3.43
CA VAL A 8 -11.43 -10.10 -4.56
C VAL A 8 -11.63 -9.31 -5.84
N ARG A 9 -10.54 -8.93 -6.53
CA ARG A 9 -10.61 -8.50 -7.93
C ARG A 9 -10.09 -9.65 -8.80
N GLY A 10 -10.99 -10.26 -9.58
CA GLY A 10 -10.59 -11.16 -10.66
C GLY A 10 -9.96 -10.37 -11.81
N TRP A 11 -8.79 -10.79 -12.25
CA TRP A 11 -8.10 -10.26 -13.44
C TRP A 11 -7.91 -11.39 -14.44
N SER A 12 -8.19 -11.11 -15.72
CA SER A 12 -8.16 -12.05 -16.85
C SER A 12 -6.78 -12.68 -17.07
N SER A 13 -6.77 -13.96 -17.44
CA SER A 13 -5.62 -14.87 -17.57
C SER A 13 -4.89 -14.81 -18.92
N THR A 14 -4.47 -13.62 -19.35
CA THR A 14 -3.63 -13.48 -20.56
C THR A 14 -2.21 -13.09 -20.16
N ASN A 15 -1.34 -14.11 -20.09
CA ASN A 15 0.14 -14.24 -20.13
C ASN A 15 1.12 -13.08 -19.86
N ASP A 16 0.70 -11.87 -19.50
CA ASP A 16 1.56 -10.73 -19.09
C ASP A 16 1.32 -10.36 -17.61
N THR A 17 0.94 -11.32 -16.77
CA THR A 17 0.52 -11.07 -15.40
C THR A 17 1.65 -11.39 -14.41
N ILE A 18 2.16 -10.36 -13.74
CA ILE A 18 2.92 -10.55 -12.50
C ILE A 18 1.94 -11.07 -11.45
N TYR A 19 2.02 -12.36 -11.10
CA TYR A 19 1.26 -12.92 -9.99
C TYR A 19 1.76 -12.31 -8.68
N VAL A 20 0.92 -11.48 -8.06
CA VAL A 20 1.11 -11.03 -6.68
C VAL A 20 0.24 -11.95 -5.80
N PRO A 21 0.84 -12.71 -4.87
CA PRO A 21 0.08 -13.57 -3.98
C PRO A 21 -0.99 -12.78 -3.22
N PRO A 22 -2.14 -13.40 -2.92
CA PRO A 22 -3.16 -12.75 -2.11
C PRO A 22 -2.58 -12.39 -0.74
N ASP A 23 -2.96 -11.21 -0.28
CA ASP A 23 -2.64 -10.73 1.05
C ASP A 23 -3.92 -10.41 1.84
N THR A 24 -3.76 -10.23 3.15
CA THR A 24 -4.81 -9.81 4.06
C THR A 24 -4.21 -8.85 5.05
N THR A 25 -4.78 -7.65 5.15
CA THR A 25 -4.41 -6.65 6.14
C THR A 25 -5.59 -6.38 7.07
N TYR A 26 -5.34 -6.37 8.37
CA TYR A 26 -6.28 -5.89 9.38
C TYR A 26 -5.80 -4.54 9.91
N PHE A 27 -6.72 -3.59 10.07
CA PHE A 27 -6.40 -2.24 10.55
C PHE A 27 -7.23 -1.85 11.76
N ALA A 28 -6.64 -1.00 12.61
CA ALA A 28 -7.37 -0.23 13.58
C ALA A 28 -8.21 0.82 12.84
N ARG A 29 -9.53 0.77 13.03
CA ARG A 29 -10.49 1.61 12.30
C ARG A 29 -10.24 3.10 12.44
N GLN A 30 -9.82 3.54 13.64
CA GLN A 30 -9.69 4.96 13.98
C GLN A 30 -8.41 5.59 13.46
N THR A 31 -7.31 4.83 13.45
CA THR A 31 -5.97 5.33 13.13
C THR A 31 -5.46 4.84 11.78
N LEU A 32 -6.17 3.90 11.14
CA LEU A 32 -5.71 3.13 9.99
C LEU A 32 -4.36 2.43 10.22
N ARG A 33 -3.98 2.21 11.48
CA ARG A 33 -2.75 1.50 11.81
C ARG A 33 -2.93 0.00 11.52
N PRO A 34 -2.00 -0.66 10.82
CA PRO A 34 -2.03 -2.10 10.65
C PRO A 34 -1.98 -2.80 12.02
N LEU A 35 -2.79 -3.85 12.18
CA LEU A 35 -2.79 -4.75 13.34
C LEU A 35 -2.10 -6.07 12.99
N SER A 36 -2.38 -6.57 11.79
CA SER A 36 -1.67 -7.70 11.20
C SER A 36 -1.74 -7.64 9.68
N TRP A 37 -0.71 -8.21 9.05
CA TRP A 37 -0.68 -8.42 7.62
C TRP A 37 -0.15 -9.81 7.34
N SER A 38 -0.78 -10.52 6.41
CA SER A 38 -0.28 -11.82 5.95
C SER A 38 -0.34 -11.90 4.45
N LEU A 39 0.70 -12.47 3.85
CA LEU A 39 0.77 -12.81 2.43
C LEU A 39 1.05 -14.30 2.30
N THR A 40 0.21 -15.00 1.54
CA THR A 40 0.36 -16.44 1.30
C THR A 40 0.36 -16.71 -0.19
N GLY A 41 1.48 -17.21 -0.70
CA GLY A 41 1.61 -17.73 -2.05
C GLY A 41 2.25 -19.11 -2.04
N ASP A 42 2.35 -19.74 -3.21
CA ASP A 42 2.78 -21.14 -3.36
C ASP A 42 4.15 -21.45 -2.74
N ARG A 43 5.05 -20.46 -2.69
CA ARG A 43 6.43 -20.61 -2.19
C ARG A 43 6.83 -19.60 -1.13
N ILE A 44 5.92 -18.74 -0.71
CA ILE A 44 6.22 -17.68 0.23
C ILE A 44 5.05 -17.46 1.17
N HIS A 45 5.35 -17.45 2.46
CA HIS A 45 4.42 -17.07 3.51
C HIS A 45 5.08 -15.99 4.35
N VAL A 46 4.39 -14.86 4.50
CA VAL A 46 4.84 -13.75 5.35
C VAL A 46 3.73 -13.41 6.31
N VAL A 47 4.05 -13.27 7.58
CA VAL A 47 3.13 -12.76 8.60
C VAL A 47 3.81 -11.62 9.34
N ARG A 48 3.08 -10.52 9.51
CA ARG A 48 3.44 -9.40 10.35
C ARG A 48 2.38 -9.16 11.41
N GLN A 49 2.81 -8.98 12.65
CA GLN A 49 1.97 -8.57 13.77
C GLN A 49 2.47 -7.23 14.30
N PHE A 50 1.55 -6.30 14.53
CA PHE A 50 1.87 -4.94 14.93
C PHE A 50 1.37 -4.68 16.35
N THR A 51 2.27 -4.14 17.18
CA THR A 51 1.94 -3.53 18.47
C THR A 51 1.98 -2.00 18.34
N PRO A 52 1.61 -1.25 19.38
CA PRO A 52 1.75 0.21 19.39
C PRO A 52 3.18 0.72 19.19
N ASP A 53 4.21 -0.09 19.41
CA ASP A 53 5.61 0.33 19.41
C ASP A 53 6.53 -0.61 18.63
N SER A 54 6.04 -1.73 18.11
CA SER A 54 6.87 -2.72 17.42
C SER A 54 6.12 -3.49 16.34
N VAL A 55 6.89 -4.10 15.45
CA VAL A 55 6.42 -5.07 14.47
C VAL A 55 7.23 -6.35 14.62
N HIS A 56 6.53 -7.48 14.58
CA HIS A 56 7.11 -8.82 14.51
C HIS A 56 6.83 -9.39 13.13
N GLU A 57 7.86 -9.90 12.46
CA GLU A 57 7.79 -10.49 11.14
C GLU A 57 8.25 -11.96 11.20
N ALA A 58 7.50 -12.82 10.54
CA ALA A 58 7.89 -14.18 10.22
C ALA A 58 7.82 -14.35 8.70
N VAL A 59 8.88 -14.92 8.10
CA VAL A 59 8.90 -15.23 6.68
C VAL A 59 9.37 -16.65 6.48
N ASP A 60 8.62 -17.38 5.66
CA ASP A 60 8.94 -18.72 5.20
C ASP A 60 8.95 -18.74 3.67
N ILE A 61 10.08 -19.13 3.10
CA ILE A 61 10.28 -19.33 1.67
C ILE A 61 10.59 -20.81 1.45
N THR A 62 9.80 -21.47 0.61
CA THR A 62 9.97 -22.88 0.26
C THR A 62 10.54 -23.04 -1.16
N GLY A 63 10.98 -24.25 -1.52
CA GLY A 63 11.53 -24.57 -2.84
C GLY A 63 13.01 -24.97 -2.78
N PRO A 64 13.77 -24.82 -3.89
CA PRO A 64 15.14 -25.33 -3.99
C PRO A 64 16.14 -24.72 -2.98
N HIS A 65 15.86 -23.50 -2.51
CA HIS A 65 16.69 -22.79 -1.55
C HIS A 65 15.80 -22.26 -0.41
N PRO A 66 15.31 -23.15 0.48
CA PRO A 66 14.37 -22.76 1.51
C PRO A 66 15.04 -21.81 2.51
N ARG A 67 14.28 -20.84 2.99
CA ARG A 67 14.73 -19.88 4.02
C ARG A 67 13.57 -19.53 4.92
N SER A 68 13.83 -19.54 6.23
CA SER A 68 12.88 -19.06 7.23
C SER A 68 13.59 -18.13 8.20
N TRP A 69 12.91 -17.07 8.62
CA TRP A 69 13.41 -16.21 9.69
C TRP A 69 12.26 -15.56 10.46
N HIS A 70 12.60 -15.17 11.69
CA HIS A 70 11.78 -14.34 12.54
C HIS A 70 12.59 -13.10 12.91
N SER A 71 11.96 -11.94 12.85
CA SER A 71 12.59 -10.68 13.17
C SER A 71 11.60 -9.73 13.82
N SER A 72 12.11 -8.75 14.54
CA SER A 72 11.29 -7.70 15.13
C SER A 72 12.01 -6.37 15.06
N ALA A 73 11.25 -5.28 14.98
CA ALA A 73 11.80 -3.94 15.00
C ALA A 73 10.85 -2.98 15.72
N LYS A 74 11.44 -1.98 16.39
CA LYS A 74 10.70 -0.88 17.02
C LYS A 74 10.15 0.03 15.93
N LEU A 75 8.85 0.33 15.99
CA LEU A 75 8.20 1.24 15.06
C LEU A 75 8.61 2.69 15.34
N PRO A 76 8.82 3.50 14.29
CA PRO A 76 9.03 4.94 14.45
C PRO A 76 7.70 5.65 14.68
N GLY A 77 7.78 6.90 15.16
CA GLY A 77 6.61 7.75 15.39
C GLY A 77 5.85 7.42 16.68
N ALA A 78 4.68 8.02 16.82
CA ALA A 78 3.76 7.81 17.92
C ALA A 78 2.98 6.49 17.79
N ALA A 79 2.36 6.07 18.88
CA ALA A 79 1.58 4.83 18.97
C ALA A 79 0.33 4.80 18.08
N ASP A 80 -0.15 5.97 17.67
CA ASP A 80 -1.35 6.19 16.86
C ASP A 80 -1.04 6.73 15.46
N ASP A 81 0.23 6.97 15.13
CA ASP A 81 0.64 7.39 13.80
C ASP A 81 0.23 6.33 12.75
N PRO A 82 -0.33 6.75 11.59
CA PRO A 82 -0.63 5.84 10.51
C PRO A 82 0.65 5.29 9.89
N LEU A 83 0.57 4.03 9.44
CA LEU A 83 1.66 3.31 8.79
C LEU A 83 1.11 2.64 7.53
N VAL A 84 1.96 2.49 6.52
CA VAL A 84 1.62 1.69 5.34
C VAL A 84 2.53 0.47 5.26
N VAL A 85 1.95 -0.70 5.10
CA VAL A 85 2.70 -1.95 4.92
C VAL A 85 3.20 -2.01 3.48
N ARG A 86 4.52 -2.02 3.30
CA ARG A 86 5.13 -2.18 1.97
C ARG A 86 4.75 -3.55 1.42
N TRP A 87 4.28 -3.56 0.16
CA TRP A 87 3.69 -4.70 -0.56
C TRP A 87 2.26 -5.07 -0.21
N ALA A 88 1.67 -4.46 0.82
CA ALA A 88 0.25 -4.65 1.03
C ALA A 88 -0.54 -3.95 -0.06
N ARG A 89 -1.48 -4.67 -0.66
CA ARG A 89 -2.13 -4.25 -1.91
C ARG A 89 -3.00 -3.00 -1.74
N PHE A 90 -3.53 -2.76 -0.54
CA PHE A 90 -4.60 -1.78 -0.31
C PHE A 90 -4.25 -0.65 0.66
N ASP A 91 -3.07 -0.66 1.27
CA ASP A 91 -2.71 0.31 2.31
C ASP A 91 -2.71 1.75 1.80
N VAL A 92 -2.10 2.01 0.64
CA VAL A 92 -2.10 3.35 0.03
C VAL A 92 -3.52 3.80 -0.38
N PRO A 93 -4.33 2.99 -1.10
CA PRO A 93 -5.73 3.33 -1.36
C PRO A 93 -6.57 3.62 -0.11
N LEU A 94 -6.36 2.90 1.00
CA LEU A 94 -7.09 3.13 2.25
C LEU A 94 -6.63 4.42 2.93
N LEU A 95 -5.32 4.67 2.96
CA LEU A 95 -4.75 5.90 3.49
C LEU A 95 -5.32 7.13 2.76
N LEU A 96 -5.30 7.14 1.43
CA LEU A 96 -5.81 8.26 0.63
C LEU A 96 -7.28 8.62 0.93
N GLN A 97 -8.11 7.64 1.30
CA GLN A 97 -9.51 7.87 1.65
C GLN A 97 -9.70 8.54 3.02
N ALA A 98 -8.71 8.46 3.91
CA ALA A 98 -8.76 9.10 5.22
C ALA A 98 -8.00 10.43 5.28
N LEU A 99 -7.12 10.70 4.30
CA LEU A 99 -6.35 11.94 4.27
C LEU A 99 -7.24 13.12 3.87
N PRO A 100 -7.09 14.29 4.52
CA PRO A 100 -7.83 15.51 4.18
C PRO A 100 -7.20 16.19 2.95
N LEU A 101 -7.19 15.49 1.81
CA LEU A 101 -6.54 15.97 0.59
C LEU A 101 -7.18 17.28 0.12
N ALA A 102 -6.33 18.30 0.00
CA ALA A 102 -6.69 19.63 -0.47
C ALA A 102 -5.56 20.22 -1.31
N ARG A 103 -5.81 21.34 -1.98
CA ARG A 103 -4.79 22.03 -2.77
C ARG A 103 -3.60 22.38 -1.87
N GLY A 104 -2.39 21.99 -2.28
CA GLY A 104 -1.16 22.26 -1.55
C GLY A 104 -0.96 21.39 -0.31
N TRP A 105 -1.84 20.42 -0.06
CA TRP A 105 -1.68 19.50 1.07
C TRP A 105 -0.41 18.67 0.92
N GLN A 106 0.27 18.45 2.05
CA GLN A 106 1.44 17.60 2.17
C GLN A 106 1.43 16.87 3.50
N GLY A 107 1.96 15.64 3.52
CA GLY A 107 2.09 14.83 4.73
C GLY A 107 3.01 13.65 4.50
N SER A 108 3.37 12.97 5.59
CA SER A 108 4.31 11.85 5.56
C SER A 108 3.82 10.74 6.47
N VAL A 109 4.07 9.49 6.07
CA VAL A 109 3.85 8.29 6.90
C VAL A 109 5.04 7.35 6.76
N TYR A 110 5.24 6.45 7.70
CA TYR A 110 6.29 5.43 7.55
C TYR A 110 5.79 4.22 6.75
N SER A 111 6.63 3.74 5.86
CA SER A 111 6.41 2.48 5.14
C SER A 111 7.09 1.32 5.86
N VAL A 112 6.38 0.24 6.13
CA VAL A 112 6.95 -0.95 6.77
C VAL A 112 7.47 -1.90 5.69
N GLY A 113 8.78 -1.88 5.46
CA GLY A 113 9.51 -2.81 4.62
C GLY A 113 9.76 -4.16 5.30
N LEU A 114 10.60 -4.97 4.67
CA LEU A 114 11.02 -6.26 5.21
C LEU A 114 11.99 -6.06 6.39
N ILE A 115 11.80 -6.79 7.49
CA ILE A 115 12.53 -6.59 8.74
C ILE A 115 13.75 -7.52 8.79
N GLY A 116 14.94 -6.95 8.96
CA GLY A 116 16.16 -7.71 9.26
C GLY A 116 16.86 -8.39 8.08
N ARG A 117 16.45 -8.14 6.82
CA ARG A 117 17.11 -8.73 5.64
C ARG A 117 18.33 -7.97 5.14
N VAL A 118 18.34 -6.64 5.28
CA VAL A 118 19.40 -5.79 4.75
C VAL A 118 20.08 -5.07 5.92
N PRO A 119 21.31 -5.47 6.30
CA PRO A 119 22.08 -4.77 7.32
C PRO A 119 22.25 -3.29 6.96
N GLY A 120 21.97 -2.39 7.91
CA GLY A 120 22.17 -0.94 7.75
C GLY A 120 21.05 -0.18 7.02
N ALA A 121 20.07 -0.85 6.42
CA ALA A 121 18.90 -0.18 5.86
C ALA A 121 17.79 -0.05 6.91
N SER A 122 17.23 1.15 7.09
CA SER A 122 16.02 1.31 7.91
C SER A 122 14.88 0.51 7.25
N PRO A 123 14.21 -0.39 7.98
CA PRO A 123 13.02 -1.06 7.46
C PRO A 123 11.81 -0.11 7.36
N PHE A 124 11.95 1.13 7.84
CA PHE A 124 10.89 2.12 7.90
C PHE A 124 11.21 3.40 7.12
N PRO A 125 11.35 3.36 5.79
CA PRO A 125 11.53 4.60 5.03
C PRO A 125 10.28 5.49 5.14
N PRO A 126 10.45 6.81 5.33
CA PRO A 126 9.33 7.74 5.23
C PRO A 126 8.81 7.77 3.78
N LEU A 127 7.49 7.84 3.64
CA LEU A 127 6.79 8.09 2.40
C LEU A 127 6.11 9.44 2.49
N ASP A 128 6.53 10.36 1.63
CA ASP A 128 5.94 11.67 1.54
C ASP A 128 4.86 11.69 0.47
N PHE A 129 3.74 12.34 0.79
CA PHE A 129 2.61 12.54 -0.10
C PHE A 129 2.41 14.05 -0.30
N ARG A 130 2.28 14.48 -1.55
CA ARG A 130 2.07 15.89 -1.90
C ARG A 130 1.02 16.05 -2.96
N VAL A 131 -0.01 16.85 -2.70
CA VAL A 131 -0.98 17.26 -3.73
C VAL A 131 -0.33 18.30 -4.62
N VAL A 132 0.02 17.89 -5.84
CA VAL A 132 0.72 18.73 -6.83
C VAL A 132 -0.18 19.27 -7.93
N GLY A 133 -1.45 18.86 -7.95
CA GLY A 133 -2.33 19.26 -9.04
C GLY A 133 -3.77 18.78 -8.91
N ASN A 134 -4.55 19.18 -9.91
CA ASN A 134 -5.96 18.85 -10.06
C ASN A 134 -6.15 18.39 -11.50
N GLU A 135 -6.84 17.28 -11.70
CA GLU A 135 -7.04 16.73 -13.04
C GLU A 135 -8.38 16.00 -13.12
N ARG A 136 -9.02 16.06 -14.28
CA ARG A 136 -10.21 15.26 -14.55
C ARG A 136 -9.78 14.02 -15.31
N ILE A 137 -10.07 12.85 -14.74
CA ILE A 137 -9.61 11.57 -15.27
C ILE A 137 -10.81 10.77 -15.77
N ASP A 138 -10.70 10.29 -17.01
CA ASP A 138 -11.63 9.35 -17.63
C ASP A 138 -11.06 7.93 -17.54
N VAL A 139 -11.80 7.01 -16.92
CA VAL A 139 -11.47 5.57 -16.79
C VAL A 139 -12.71 4.72 -17.10
N PRO A 140 -12.60 3.40 -17.29
CA PRO A 140 -13.77 2.54 -17.51
C PRO A 140 -14.84 2.64 -16.42
N ALA A 141 -14.45 2.92 -15.16
CA ALA A 141 -15.40 3.13 -14.06
C ALA A 141 -16.16 4.47 -14.12
N GLY A 142 -15.83 5.36 -15.06
CA GLY A 142 -16.44 6.67 -15.23
C GLY A 142 -15.45 7.83 -15.23
N ARG A 143 -15.98 9.03 -15.03
CA ARG A 143 -15.25 10.31 -15.04
C ARG A 143 -15.15 10.86 -13.62
N PHE A 144 -13.94 11.23 -13.19
CA PHE A 144 -13.66 11.66 -11.83
C PHE A 144 -12.85 12.96 -11.79
N ASP A 145 -13.26 13.92 -10.97
CA ASP A 145 -12.41 15.04 -10.57
C ASP A 145 -11.44 14.56 -9.49
N CYS A 146 -10.14 14.66 -9.76
CA CYS A 146 -9.08 14.07 -8.94
C CYS A 146 -8.09 15.11 -8.42
N TRP A 147 -7.53 14.82 -7.24
CA TRP A 147 -6.24 15.32 -6.81
C TRP A 147 -5.12 14.51 -7.45
N ARG A 148 -4.13 15.18 -8.04
CA ARG A 148 -2.88 14.54 -8.46
C ARG A 148 -1.89 14.60 -7.30
N VAL A 149 -1.51 13.44 -6.79
CA VAL A 149 -0.67 13.27 -5.61
C VAL A 149 0.65 12.62 -6.03
N GLU A 150 1.77 13.21 -5.65
CA GLU A 150 3.08 12.56 -5.74
C GLU A 150 3.34 11.78 -4.45
N MET A 151 3.72 10.51 -4.60
CA MET A 151 4.27 9.69 -3.53
C MET A 151 5.79 9.60 -3.71
N ARG A 152 6.54 9.94 -2.67
CA ARG A 152 7.99 10.11 -2.72
C ARG A 152 8.69 9.32 -1.63
N ILE A 153 9.90 8.85 -1.92
CA ILE A 153 10.84 8.33 -0.92
C ILE A 153 12.08 9.23 -1.00
N GLY A 154 12.30 10.03 0.04
CA GLY A 154 13.27 11.13 -0.02
C GLY A 154 12.93 12.11 -1.16
N ASP A 155 13.91 12.40 -2.01
CA ASP A 155 13.73 13.36 -3.11
C ASP A 155 13.15 12.73 -4.38
N GLU A 156 13.00 11.41 -4.43
CA GLU A 156 12.54 10.69 -5.61
C GLU A 156 11.02 10.48 -5.59
N THR A 157 10.33 10.90 -6.65
CA THR A 157 8.93 10.55 -6.89
C THR A 157 8.85 9.12 -7.40
N VAL A 158 8.43 8.21 -6.52
CA VAL A 158 8.33 6.78 -6.82
C VAL A 158 7.01 6.42 -7.49
N MET A 159 5.96 7.22 -7.32
CA MET A 159 4.67 7.01 -7.96
C MET A 159 3.84 8.30 -8.02
N THR A 160 3.07 8.47 -9.09
CA THR A 160 1.99 9.46 -9.16
C THR A 160 0.64 8.77 -8.98
N LEU A 161 -0.22 9.37 -8.17
CA LEU A 161 -1.51 8.87 -7.74
C LEU A 161 -2.59 9.87 -8.12
N TRP A 162 -3.75 9.40 -8.56
CA TRP A 162 -4.93 10.23 -8.77
C TRP A 162 -6.04 9.77 -7.82
N ALA A 163 -6.32 10.58 -6.81
CA ALA A 163 -7.35 10.31 -5.80
C ALA A 163 -8.60 11.15 -6.09
N SER A 164 -9.79 10.55 -6.08
CA SER A 164 -11.04 11.29 -6.31
C SER A 164 -11.26 12.33 -5.21
N LYS A 165 -11.72 13.52 -5.58
CA LYS A 165 -11.92 14.62 -4.61
C LYS A 165 -13.07 14.38 -3.64
N ASP A 166 -14.06 13.60 -4.06
CA ASP A 166 -15.30 13.37 -3.33
C ASP A 166 -15.16 12.28 -2.26
N ARG A 167 -14.43 11.21 -2.57
CA ARG A 167 -14.35 9.97 -1.77
C ARG A 167 -12.92 9.53 -1.46
N GLY A 168 -11.91 10.22 -2.00
CA GLY A 168 -10.50 9.81 -1.84
C GLY A 168 -10.16 8.49 -2.52
N TRP A 169 -10.99 8.03 -3.46
CA TRP A 169 -10.76 6.76 -4.14
C TRP A 169 -9.55 6.84 -5.05
N LEU A 170 -8.69 5.82 -5.02
CA LEU A 170 -7.59 5.74 -5.97
C LEU A 170 -8.11 5.37 -7.36
N ILE A 171 -8.10 6.34 -8.28
CA ILE A 171 -8.63 6.23 -9.64
C ILE A 171 -7.56 5.73 -10.61
N LYS A 172 -6.34 6.23 -10.46
CA LYS A 172 -5.22 5.89 -11.36
C LYS A 172 -3.90 5.92 -10.59
N THR A 173 -2.98 5.04 -10.97
CA THR A 173 -1.57 5.13 -10.57
C THR A 173 -0.70 5.18 -11.82
N LYS A 174 0.44 5.85 -11.71
CA LYS A 174 1.50 5.82 -12.70
C LYS A 174 2.84 5.69 -11.99
N GLN A 175 3.63 4.72 -12.40
CA GLN A 175 4.99 4.48 -11.90
C GLN A 175 5.98 4.43 -13.08
N GLY A 176 7.18 4.99 -12.88
CA GLY A 176 8.33 4.74 -13.77
C GLY A 176 9.28 5.92 -13.99
N LYS A 177 10.59 5.61 -14.05
CA LYS A 177 11.65 6.17 -14.93
C LYS A 177 12.90 5.23 -14.90
N PRO A 178 13.73 5.16 -15.97
CA PRO A 178 13.50 5.54 -17.36
C PRO A 178 13.20 4.35 -18.30
N ASP A 179 13.36 3.11 -17.86
CA ASP A 179 13.34 1.87 -18.66
C ASP A 179 12.00 1.12 -18.66
N TRP A 180 11.08 1.45 -17.75
CA TRP A 180 9.73 0.88 -17.72
C TRP A 180 8.69 1.89 -17.23
N GLN A 181 7.44 1.68 -17.63
CA GLN A 181 6.28 2.40 -17.11
C GLN A 181 5.18 1.40 -16.76
N ALA A 182 4.54 1.57 -15.61
CA ALA A 182 3.33 0.87 -15.25
C ALA A 182 2.21 1.87 -14.95
N GLU A 183 1.02 1.54 -15.41
CA GLU A 183 -0.20 2.30 -15.16
C GLU A 183 -1.30 1.35 -14.69
N SER A 184 -2.10 1.81 -13.72
CA SER A 184 -3.32 1.12 -13.31
C SER A 184 -4.47 2.09 -13.23
N THR A 185 -5.69 1.64 -13.52
CA THR A 185 -6.91 2.46 -13.51
C THR A 185 -8.07 1.73 -12.84
N LEU A 186 -9.03 2.50 -12.32
CA LEU A 186 -10.24 1.98 -11.73
C LEU A 186 -11.19 1.46 -12.83
N ILE A 187 -11.49 0.17 -12.78
CA ILE A 187 -12.37 -0.49 -13.77
C ILE A 187 -13.84 -0.51 -13.32
N SER A 188 -14.10 -0.61 -12.00
CA SER A 188 -15.45 -0.53 -11.44
C SER A 188 -15.42 0.08 -10.04
N ALA A 189 -16.45 0.87 -9.73
CA ALA A 189 -16.65 1.58 -8.47
C ALA A 189 -17.59 0.85 -7.48
N THR A 190 -18.17 -0.29 -7.89
CA THR A 190 -19.09 -1.06 -7.04
C THR A 190 -18.28 -1.88 -6.03
N PRO A 191 -18.57 -1.79 -4.71
CA PRO A 191 -18.02 -2.74 -3.74
C PRO A 191 -18.37 -4.17 -4.18
N PRO A 192 -17.47 -5.17 -4.04
CA PRO A 192 -17.89 -6.55 -4.17
C PRO A 192 -19.04 -6.80 -3.18
N ALA A 193 -20.10 -7.45 -3.65
CA ALA A 193 -21.22 -7.83 -2.80
C ALA A 193 -20.71 -8.67 -1.60
N PRO A 194 -21.37 -8.55 -0.43
CA PRO A 194 -20.98 -9.30 0.77
C PRO A 194 -21.06 -10.82 0.57
#